data_AF-S0F9F1-F1
#
_entry.id   AF-S0F9F1-F1
#
_cell.length_a   1.000
_cell.length_b   1.000
_cell.length_c   1.000
_cell.angle_alpha   90.00
_cell.angle_beta   90.00
_cell.angle_gamma   90.00
#
_symmetry.space_group_name_H-M   'P 1'
#
loop_
_entity.id
_entity.type
_entity.pdbx_description
1 polymer ?
#
loop_
_entity_poly.entity_id
_entity_poly.type
_entity_poly.pdbx_seq_one_letter_code
_entity_poly.pdbx_strand_id
1 'polypeptide(L)'
;VGTNLLSTIIAGAYQCGIRDFDTKLAYEACLKNELDGKDRPFGAGKVNTAEFVKYGYVPHQDQGEGYHETFMFSASHTLEYSYSAWAVAQWAKSLGDTENYDKLMNLSKGWERLYDTSCNFIRPKKADGKFVDNFNPMEVWRGFQEGNAWQYTFYVPHDVKGLVAKVGTEEFNARLDSIFTQSQKKIFSGGTEVGAFAGLETLYNHGNQPCLHISWLFNEAGRPELTQKWVRAILNEFYGTDGVHGYGYGQDEDQGQLGAWYVISSMGLFDVKGLTDIHPSFSLGAPLFDKITIHLNKEYYPGDQFVITTTGNTGSDAYVNQYLLNGKPIQGVHLPFTEIVKGGKLEVQMHTN
;
A
#
# COMPACT_ATOMS: atom_id res chain seq x y z
N VAL A 1 11.56 11.79 -10.07
CA VAL A 1 11.37 10.58 -9.26
C VAL A 1 10.23 10.84 -8.31
N GLY A 2 9.04 10.40 -8.71
CA GLY A 2 7.90 10.32 -7.81
C GLY A 2 6.63 10.61 -8.56
N THR A 3 5.71 9.65 -8.53
CA THR A 3 4.33 9.91 -8.91
C THR A 3 3.72 10.89 -7.91
N ASN A 4 3.06 11.94 -8.42
CA ASN A 4 2.31 12.85 -7.58
C ASN A 4 1.06 12.15 -7.01
N LEU A 5 1.19 11.57 -5.81
CA LEU A 5 0.12 10.93 -5.04
C LEU A 5 -0.49 11.85 -3.98
N LEU A 6 -0.31 13.17 -4.05
CA LEU A 6 -0.85 14.11 -3.06
C LEU A 6 -2.37 13.97 -2.88
N SER A 7 -3.09 13.60 -3.94
CA SER A 7 -4.52 13.36 -3.90
C SER A 7 -4.95 12.29 -2.90
N THR A 8 -4.12 11.26 -2.63
CA THR A 8 -4.44 10.23 -1.63
C THR A 8 -4.34 10.77 -0.21
N ILE A 9 -3.36 11.63 0.07
CA ILE A 9 -3.18 12.27 1.39
C ILE A 9 -4.39 13.16 1.70
N ILE A 10 -4.78 14.01 0.76
CA ILE A 10 -5.91 14.94 0.94
C ILE A 10 -7.24 14.16 1.06
N ALA A 11 -7.44 13.14 0.22
CA ALA A 11 -8.62 12.27 0.31
C ALA A 11 -8.66 11.53 1.67
N GLY A 12 -7.54 10.96 2.12
CA GLY A 12 -7.44 10.27 3.40
C GLY A 12 -7.74 11.20 4.58
N ALA A 13 -7.19 12.42 4.58
CA ALA A 13 -7.53 13.43 5.58
C ALA A 13 -9.04 13.71 5.63
N TYR A 14 -9.67 13.92 4.46
CA TYR A 14 -11.11 14.14 4.36
C TYR A 14 -11.92 12.96 4.90
N GLN A 15 -11.55 11.72 4.55
CA GLN A 15 -12.24 10.51 5.01
C GLN A 15 -12.06 10.25 6.51
N CYS A 16 -10.89 10.61 7.05
CA CYS A 16 -10.63 10.58 8.49
C CYS A 16 -11.27 11.73 9.27
N GLY A 17 -11.92 12.70 8.61
CA GLY A 17 -12.62 13.81 9.29
C GLY A 17 -11.76 15.05 9.55
N ILE A 18 -10.51 15.07 9.08
CA ILE A 18 -9.66 16.27 9.05
C ILE A 18 -10.10 17.09 7.84
N ARG A 19 -10.85 18.16 8.07
CA ARG A 19 -11.57 18.92 7.02
C ARG A 19 -11.50 20.44 7.21
N ASP A 20 -10.55 20.92 8.00
CA ASP A 20 -10.31 22.33 8.33
C ASP A 20 -9.53 23.09 7.23
N PHE A 21 -9.76 22.71 5.97
CA PHE A 21 -9.20 23.34 4.78
C PHE A 21 -10.31 23.61 3.75
N ASP A 22 -9.99 24.30 2.65
CA ASP A 22 -10.94 24.48 1.55
C ASP A 22 -11.15 23.15 0.81
N THR A 23 -12.09 22.36 1.32
CA THR A 23 -12.39 21.01 0.81
C THR A 23 -12.90 21.03 -0.63
N LYS A 24 -13.53 22.12 -1.06
CA LYS A 24 -14.00 22.27 -2.44
C LYS A 24 -12.82 22.49 -3.38
N LEU A 25 -11.96 23.46 -3.09
CA LEU A 25 -10.78 23.74 -3.90
C LEU A 25 -9.84 22.52 -3.93
N ALA A 26 -9.67 21.85 -2.79
CA ALA A 26 -8.83 20.66 -2.70
C ALA A 26 -9.39 19.52 -3.55
N TYR A 27 -10.71 19.28 -3.52
CA TYR A 27 -11.35 18.28 -4.38
C TYR A 27 -11.20 18.61 -5.88
N GLU A 28 -11.40 19.87 -6.27
CA GLU A 28 -11.19 20.34 -7.65
C GLU A 28 -9.73 20.13 -8.11
N ALA A 29 -8.76 20.40 -7.24
CA ALA A 29 -7.34 20.16 -7.51
C ALA A 29 -7.02 18.66 -7.66
N CYS A 30 -7.61 17.81 -6.81
CA CYS A 30 -7.48 16.36 -6.93
C CYS A 30 -8.08 15.86 -8.25
N LEU A 31 -9.30 16.26 -8.60
CA LEU A 31 -9.91 15.90 -9.89
C LEU A 31 -9.03 16.32 -11.07
N LYS A 32 -8.46 17.53 -11.03
CA LYS A 32 -7.54 18.00 -12.06
C LYS A 32 -6.29 17.12 -12.14
N ASN A 33 -5.71 16.74 -11.01
CA ASN A 33 -4.53 15.86 -10.96
C ASN A 33 -4.82 14.50 -11.63
N GLU A 34 -6.01 13.93 -11.39
CA GLU A 34 -6.44 12.63 -11.92
C GLU A 34 -6.91 12.64 -13.38
N LEU A 35 -7.52 13.73 -13.86
CA LEU A 35 -8.28 13.75 -15.11
C LEU A 35 -7.71 14.68 -16.20
N ASP A 36 -6.87 15.65 -15.85
CA ASP A 36 -6.39 16.70 -16.79
C ASP A 36 -4.87 16.74 -16.92
N GLY A 37 -4.31 15.95 -17.82
CA GLY A 37 -2.88 15.92 -18.12
C GLY A 37 -2.39 16.84 -19.24
N LYS A 38 -3.27 17.64 -19.86
CA LYS A 38 -2.92 18.33 -21.11
C LYS A 38 -2.03 19.55 -20.83
N ASP A 39 -0.97 19.72 -21.62
CA ASP A 39 -0.05 20.86 -21.55
C ASP A 39 0.51 21.13 -20.14
N ARG A 40 0.65 20.05 -19.34
CA ARG A 40 1.09 20.13 -17.96
C ARG A 40 2.62 20.27 -17.89
N PRO A 41 3.17 21.27 -17.16
CA PRO A 41 4.61 21.37 -16.96
C PRO A 41 5.19 20.10 -16.33
N PHE A 42 6.36 19.67 -16.78
CA PHE A 42 7.04 18.52 -16.17
C PHE A 42 7.27 18.77 -14.66
N GLY A 43 6.96 17.77 -13.83
CA GLY A 43 7.01 17.85 -12.37
C GLY A 43 5.78 18.46 -11.71
N ALA A 44 4.87 19.10 -12.45
CA ALA A 44 3.54 19.44 -11.93
C ALA A 44 2.63 18.22 -12.11
N GLY A 45 1.98 17.77 -11.03
CA GLY A 45 1.06 16.63 -11.05
C GLY A 45 1.67 15.33 -11.61
N LYS A 46 0.80 14.44 -12.08
CA LYS A 46 1.17 13.17 -12.71
C LYS A 46 1.53 13.33 -14.19
N VAL A 47 2.71 12.83 -14.57
CA VAL A 47 3.31 13.03 -15.89
C VAL A 47 2.52 12.36 -17.03
N ASN A 48 1.95 11.17 -16.82
CA ASN A 48 1.24 10.42 -17.86
C ASN A 48 -0.29 10.46 -17.74
N THR A 49 -0.85 11.53 -17.16
CA THR A 49 -2.29 11.61 -16.91
C THR A 49 -3.09 11.58 -18.22
N ALA A 50 -2.61 12.26 -19.26
CA ALA A 50 -3.31 12.33 -20.54
C ALA A 50 -3.40 10.94 -21.21
N GLU A 51 -2.30 10.18 -21.20
CA GLU A 51 -2.26 8.81 -21.71
C GLU A 51 -3.12 7.89 -20.85
N PHE A 52 -3.02 7.98 -19.52
CA PHE A 52 -3.80 7.15 -18.60
C PHE A 52 -5.31 7.34 -18.79
N VAL A 53 -5.77 8.59 -18.91
CA VAL A 53 -7.19 8.90 -19.17
C VAL A 53 -7.63 8.39 -20.54
N LYS A 54 -6.78 8.52 -21.57
CA LYS A 54 -7.09 8.10 -22.94
C LYS A 54 -7.17 6.58 -23.11
N TYR A 55 -6.22 5.84 -22.55
CA TYR A 55 -6.09 4.39 -22.78
C TYR A 55 -6.64 3.55 -21.61
N GLY A 56 -6.88 4.16 -20.45
CA GLY A 56 -7.19 3.48 -19.20
C GLY A 56 -5.98 2.79 -18.55
N TYR A 57 -4.79 2.99 -19.09
CA TYR A 57 -3.46 2.59 -18.61
C TYR A 57 -2.41 3.49 -19.28
N VAL A 58 -1.18 3.54 -18.75
CA VAL A 58 -0.07 4.24 -19.41
C VAL A 58 0.60 3.27 -20.37
N PRO A 59 0.65 3.57 -21.69
CA PRO A 59 1.35 2.71 -22.65
C PRO A 59 2.87 2.75 -22.47
N HIS A 60 3.49 1.57 -22.47
CA HIS A 60 4.93 1.39 -22.39
C HIS A 60 5.64 1.76 -23.68
N GLN A 61 6.81 2.38 -23.55
CA GLN A 61 7.80 2.49 -24.63
C GLN A 61 9.18 2.16 -24.06
N ASP A 62 9.95 1.34 -24.76
CA ASP A 62 11.34 1.06 -24.38
C ASP A 62 12.28 2.24 -24.68
N GLN A 63 11.86 3.13 -25.58
CA GLN A 63 12.58 4.33 -26.01
C GLN A 63 11.57 5.45 -26.26
N GLY A 64 11.90 6.67 -25.86
CA GLY A 64 11.05 7.84 -26.02
C GLY A 64 11.84 9.13 -25.86
N GLU A 65 11.18 10.26 -26.12
CA GLU A 65 11.77 11.58 -25.90
C GLU A 65 11.55 12.05 -24.44
N GLY A 66 12.55 12.71 -23.87
CA GLY A 66 12.49 13.27 -22.51
C GLY A 66 13.07 12.34 -21.44
N TYR A 67 12.59 12.52 -20.21
CA TYR A 67 13.06 11.74 -19.05
C TYR A 67 12.46 10.33 -19.06
N HIS A 68 13.20 9.31 -18.62
CA HIS A 68 12.72 7.92 -18.57
C HIS A 68 11.36 7.78 -17.84
N GLU A 69 11.10 8.60 -16.82
CA GLU A 69 9.84 8.66 -16.08
C GLU A 69 8.62 8.92 -16.98
N THR A 70 8.78 9.54 -18.16
CA THR A 70 7.67 9.80 -19.08
C THR A 70 7.25 8.58 -19.91
N PHE A 71 8.08 7.53 -20.03
CA PHE A 71 7.81 6.40 -20.92
C PHE A 71 8.22 5.01 -20.41
N MET A 72 9.26 4.88 -19.59
CA MET A 72 9.77 3.59 -19.12
C MET A 72 8.98 3.02 -17.95
N PHE A 73 8.37 3.85 -17.09
CA PHE A 73 7.74 3.41 -15.83
C PHE A 73 6.22 3.22 -15.93
N SER A 74 5.77 2.82 -17.11
CA SER A 74 4.36 2.80 -17.49
C SER A 74 3.46 1.89 -16.63
N ALA A 75 3.98 0.74 -16.16
CA ALA A 75 3.19 -0.17 -15.34
C ALA A 75 3.06 0.31 -13.90
N SER A 76 4.14 0.79 -13.26
CA SER A 76 4.05 1.41 -11.92
C SER A 76 3.13 2.64 -11.94
N HIS A 77 3.27 3.52 -12.94
CA HIS A 77 2.34 4.65 -13.11
C HIS A 77 0.88 4.17 -13.26
N THR A 78 0.62 3.15 -14.09
CA THR A 78 -0.75 2.64 -14.23
C THR A 78 -1.32 2.14 -12.91
N LEU A 79 -0.54 1.43 -12.09
CA LEU A 79 -0.97 0.89 -10.80
C LEU A 79 -1.24 2.00 -9.79
N GLU A 80 -0.30 2.93 -9.65
CA GLU A 80 -0.42 4.07 -8.73
C GLU A 80 -1.53 5.03 -9.12
N TYR A 81 -1.71 5.28 -10.42
CA TYR A 81 -2.77 6.14 -10.93
C TYR A 81 -4.14 5.46 -10.78
N SER A 82 -4.19 4.14 -10.92
CA SER A 82 -5.41 3.37 -10.63
C SER A 82 -5.83 3.50 -9.17
N TYR A 83 -4.89 3.37 -8.23
CA TYR A 83 -5.18 3.52 -6.81
C TYR A 83 -5.60 4.95 -6.44
N SER A 84 -4.86 5.95 -6.90
CA SER A 84 -5.20 7.35 -6.61
C SER A 84 -6.50 7.82 -7.27
N ALA A 85 -6.83 7.34 -8.48
CA ALA A 85 -8.16 7.54 -9.07
C ALA A 85 -9.26 6.94 -8.17
N TRP A 86 -9.05 5.74 -7.63
CA TRP A 86 -9.98 5.15 -6.66
C TRP A 86 -10.14 6.00 -5.40
N ALA A 87 -9.04 6.47 -4.80
CA ALA A 87 -9.09 7.32 -3.60
C ALA A 87 -9.91 8.60 -3.84
N VAL A 88 -9.72 9.27 -4.97
CA VAL A 88 -10.51 10.45 -5.35
C VAL A 88 -11.96 10.08 -5.68
N ALA A 89 -12.22 8.88 -6.22
CA ALA A 89 -13.57 8.37 -6.43
C ALA A 89 -14.33 8.23 -5.10
N GLN A 90 -13.68 7.70 -4.05
CA GLN A 90 -14.28 7.58 -2.72
C GLN A 90 -14.66 8.97 -2.15
N TRP A 91 -13.85 9.99 -2.43
CA TRP A 91 -14.20 11.38 -2.09
C TRP A 91 -15.37 11.90 -2.94
N ALA A 92 -15.36 11.69 -4.26
CA ALA A 92 -16.47 12.04 -5.16
C ALA A 92 -17.81 11.44 -4.67
N LYS A 93 -17.78 10.17 -4.28
CA LYS A 93 -18.92 9.46 -3.69
C LYS A 93 -19.42 10.13 -2.40
N SER A 94 -18.51 10.60 -1.56
CA SER A 94 -18.83 11.29 -0.31
C SER A 94 -19.54 12.64 -0.54
N LEU A 95 -19.31 13.26 -1.71
CA LEU A 95 -19.94 14.52 -2.13
C LEU A 95 -21.20 14.31 -2.97
N GLY A 96 -21.52 13.06 -3.35
CA GLY A 96 -22.61 12.75 -4.28
C GLY A 96 -22.31 13.09 -5.75
N ASP A 97 -21.04 13.33 -6.11
CA ASP A 97 -20.61 13.56 -7.49
C ASP A 97 -20.52 12.22 -8.25
N THR A 98 -21.68 11.75 -8.72
CA THR A 98 -21.79 10.47 -9.44
C THR A 98 -21.02 10.47 -10.76
N GLU A 99 -20.98 11.60 -11.48
CA GLU A 99 -20.32 11.67 -12.79
C GLU A 99 -18.81 11.43 -12.66
N ASN A 100 -18.14 12.13 -11.75
CA ASN A 100 -16.72 11.93 -11.55
C ASN A 100 -16.41 10.63 -10.82
N TYR A 101 -17.28 10.17 -9.91
CA TYR A 101 -17.18 8.84 -9.31
C TYR A 101 -17.07 7.74 -10.37
N ASP A 102 -18.01 7.70 -11.32
CA ASP A 102 -18.05 6.64 -12.35
C ASP A 102 -16.82 6.68 -13.26
N LYS A 103 -16.37 7.88 -13.67
CA LYS A 103 -15.15 8.05 -14.47
C LYS A 103 -13.92 7.53 -13.74
N LEU A 104 -13.74 7.94 -12.49
CA LEU A 104 -12.58 7.57 -11.68
C LEU A 104 -12.57 6.07 -11.34
N MET A 105 -13.73 5.48 -11.04
CA MET A 105 -13.86 4.02 -10.82
C MET A 105 -13.59 3.21 -12.09
N ASN A 106 -13.84 3.73 -13.28
CA ASN A 106 -13.42 3.07 -14.52
C ASN A 106 -11.90 3.13 -14.73
N LEU A 107 -11.27 4.25 -14.35
CA LEU A 107 -9.81 4.40 -14.38
C LEU A 107 -9.12 3.55 -13.32
N SER A 108 -9.73 3.37 -12.14
CA SER A 108 -9.16 2.52 -11.08
C SER A 108 -9.01 1.05 -11.46
N LYS A 109 -9.64 0.61 -12.56
CA LYS A 109 -9.47 -0.72 -13.14
C LYS A 109 -8.30 -0.82 -14.12
N GLY A 110 -7.43 0.20 -14.20
CA GLY A 110 -6.27 0.21 -15.09
C GLY A 110 -5.32 -0.96 -14.86
N TRP A 111 -5.13 -1.37 -13.60
CA TRP A 111 -4.35 -2.56 -13.25
C TRP A 111 -4.84 -3.83 -13.96
N GLU A 112 -6.16 -4.01 -14.12
CA GLU A 112 -6.73 -5.18 -14.80
C GLU A 112 -6.32 -5.23 -16.27
N ARG A 113 -6.11 -4.07 -16.89
CA ARG A 113 -5.68 -3.96 -18.29
C ARG A 113 -4.24 -4.41 -18.44
N LEU A 114 -3.41 -4.36 -17.40
CA LEU A 114 -2.02 -4.82 -17.43
C LEU A 114 -1.82 -6.23 -16.85
N TYR A 115 -2.84 -6.83 -16.27
CA TYR A 115 -2.73 -8.20 -15.75
C TYR A 115 -2.67 -9.22 -16.90
N ASP A 116 -1.55 -9.95 -17.00
CA ASP A 116 -1.33 -11.00 -17.99
C ASP A 116 -1.57 -12.38 -17.35
N THR A 117 -2.71 -13.00 -17.65
CA THR A 117 -3.09 -14.31 -17.11
C THR A 117 -2.17 -15.46 -17.57
N SER A 118 -1.34 -15.26 -18.61
CA SER A 118 -0.41 -16.30 -19.07
C SER A 118 0.81 -16.45 -18.15
N CYS A 119 1.16 -15.40 -17.41
CA CYS A 119 2.26 -15.41 -16.44
C CYS A 119 1.84 -15.01 -15.02
N ASN A 120 0.58 -14.61 -14.82
CA ASN A 120 0.02 -14.12 -13.55
C ASN A 120 0.80 -12.95 -12.95
N PHE A 121 1.29 -12.04 -13.80
CA PHE A 121 1.95 -10.80 -13.39
C PHE A 121 1.27 -9.60 -14.04
N ILE A 122 1.46 -8.44 -13.43
CA ILE A 122 1.33 -7.18 -14.15
C ILE A 122 2.45 -7.12 -15.18
N ARG A 123 2.07 -6.93 -16.45
CA ARG A 123 2.99 -6.84 -17.58
C ARG A 123 2.73 -5.55 -18.36
N PRO A 124 3.75 -4.73 -18.63
CA PRO A 124 3.57 -3.50 -19.38
C PRO A 124 2.94 -3.76 -20.77
N LYS A 125 2.06 -2.85 -21.21
CA LYS A 125 1.41 -2.90 -22.53
C LYS A 125 1.78 -1.69 -23.38
N LYS A 126 2.01 -1.92 -24.66
CA LYS A 126 2.22 -0.90 -25.69
C LYS A 126 0.89 -0.26 -26.10
N ALA A 127 0.93 0.87 -26.80
CA ALA A 127 -0.26 1.63 -27.18
C ALA A 127 -1.20 0.87 -28.14
N ASP A 128 -0.69 -0.15 -28.85
CA ASP A 128 -1.47 -1.05 -29.69
C ASP A 128 -2.18 -2.17 -28.89
N GLY A 129 -2.07 -2.15 -27.55
CA GLY A 129 -2.69 -3.10 -26.64
C GLY A 129 -1.91 -4.40 -26.44
N LYS A 130 -0.78 -4.59 -27.13
CA LYS A 130 0.07 -5.77 -26.95
C LYS A 130 0.95 -5.63 -25.71
N PHE A 131 1.15 -6.72 -25.00
CA PHE A 131 2.15 -6.78 -23.96
C PHE A 131 3.57 -6.62 -24.52
N VAL A 132 4.49 -6.10 -23.71
CA VAL A 132 5.92 -6.03 -24.05
C VAL A 132 6.51 -7.42 -24.26
N ASP A 133 7.34 -7.58 -25.27
CA ASP A 133 8.07 -8.80 -25.61
C ASP A 133 9.27 -9.03 -24.69
N ASN A 134 9.78 -10.27 -24.67
CA ASN A 134 10.90 -10.70 -23.82
C ASN A 134 10.72 -10.31 -22.35
N PHE A 135 9.51 -10.49 -21.82
CA PHE A 135 9.18 -10.08 -20.46
C PHE A 135 9.90 -10.96 -19.43
N ASN A 136 10.72 -10.32 -18.60
CA ASN A 136 11.33 -10.91 -17.43
C ASN A 136 10.71 -10.25 -16.17
N PRO A 137 9.97 -10.99 -15.33
CA PRO A 137 9.34 -10.43 -14.13
C PRO A 137 10.31 -9.83 -13.10
N MET A 138 11.60 -10.18 -13.16
CA MET A 138 12.67 -9.62 -12.31
C MET A 138 13.37 -8.40 -12.92
N GLU A 139 13.07 -8.04 -14.17
CA GLU A 139 13.71 -6.91 -14.84
C GLU A 139 13.30 -5.58 -14.17
N VAL A 140 14.30 -4.88 -13.66
CA VAL A 140 14.12 -3.58 -13.01
C VAL A 140 14.04 -2.48 -14.07
N TRP A 141 13.32 -1.39 -13.81
CA TRP A 141 13.26 -0.19 -14.66
C TRP A 141 12.52 -0.32 -15.98
N ARG A 142 12.15 -1.53 -16.40
CA ARG A 142 11.32 -1.76 -17.59
C ARG A 142 9.86 -1.95 -17.22
N GLY A 143 9.12 -0.86 -17.24
CA GLY A 143 7.72 -0.78 -16.83
C GLY A 143 7.53 -0.38 -15.37
N PHE A 144 8.55 -0.56 -14.53
CA PHE A 144 8.46 -0.40 -13.08
C PHE A 144 9.53 0.57 -12.59
N GLN A 145 9.11 1.67 -11.96
CA GLN A 145 10.02 2.58 -11.28
C GLN A 145 10.55 1.93 -10.00
N GLU A 146 11.88 1.85 -9.86
CA GLU A 146 12.53 1.35 -8.64
C GLU A 146 11.99 -0.01 -8.21
N GLY A 147 11.82 -0.93 -9.15
CA GLY A 147 11.30 -2.25 -8.82
C GLY A 147 11.08 -3.11 -10.03
N ASN A 148 10.42 -4.23 -9.79
CA ASN A 148 10.16 -5.26 -10.79
C ASN A 148 8.71 -5.78 -10.66
N ALA A 149 8.30 -6.70 -11.54
CA ALA A 149 6.93 -7.20 -11.54
C ALA A 149 6.58 -8.06 -10.31
N TRP A 150 7.57 -8.72 -9.68
CA TRP A 150 7.34 -9.46 -8.44
C TRP A 150 6.92 -8.55 -7.29
N GLN A 151 7.42 -7.32 -7.25
CA GLN A 151 7.08 -6.33 -6.25
C GLN A 151 5.75 -5.64 -6.61
N TYR A 152 5.65 -5.09 -7.82
CA TYR A 152 4.52 -4.24 -8.23
C TYR A 152 3.22 -4.98 -8.55
N THR A 153 3.24 -6.27 -8.85
CA THR A 153 1.99 -7.02 -9.12
C THR A 153 1.01 -6.96 -7.96
N PHE A 154 1.53 -6.75 -6.74
CA PHE A 154 0.75 -6.62 -5.52
C PHE A 154 0.24 -5.20 -5.24
N TYR A 155 0.63 -4.18 -6.04
CA TYR A 155 0.21 -2.79 -5.86
C TYR A 155 -1.21 -2.56 -6.42
N VAL A 156 -2.19 -3.21 -5.80
CA VAL A 156 -3.63 -3.03 -6.07
C VAL A 156 -4.37 -2.84 -4.73
N PRO A 157 -3.96 -1.86 -3.90
CA PRO A 157 -4.49 -1.71 -2.54
C PRO A 157 -6.00 -1.47 -2.48
N HIS A 158 -6.56 -0.80 -3.49
CA HIS A 158 -7.99 -0.54 -3.58
C HIS A 158 -8.84 -1.76 -3.94
N ASP A 159 -8.24 -2.82 -4.51
CA ASP A 159 -8.95 -4.02 -4.97
C ASP A 159 -8.12 -5.31 -4.81
N VAL A 160 -7.60 -5.54 -3.60
CA VAL A 160 -6.81 -6.74 -3.28
C VAL A 160 -7.63 -8.01 -3.55
N LYS A 161 -8.93 -8.00 -3.24
CA LYS A 161 -9.83 -9.14 -3.50
C LYS A 161 -9.96 -9.45 -5.00
N GLY A 162 -10.04 -8.43 -5.85
CA GLY A 162 -10.00 -8.61 -7.31
C GLY A 162 -8.69 -9.24 -7.78
N LEU A 163 -7.55 -8.80 -7.25
CA LEU A 163 -6.25 -9.40 -7.56
C LEU A 163 -6.17 -10.87 -7.10
N VAL A 164 -6.59 -11.17 -5.86
CA VAL A 164 -6.66 -12.54 -5.32
C VAL A 164 -7.54 -13.42 -6.20
N ALA A 165 -8.69 -12.91 -6.67
CA ALA A 165 -9.58 -13.65 -7.54
C ALA A 165 -8.96 -13.97 -8.91
N LYS A 166 -8.15 -13.06 -9.49
CA LYS A 166 -7.46 -13.31 -10.77
C LYS A 166 -6.29 -14.29 -10.63
N VAL A 167 -5.52 -14.20 -9.54
CA VAL A 167 -4.39 -15.11 -9.28
C VAL A 167 -4.87 -16.49 -8.82
N GLY A 168 -5.98 -16.54 -8.09
CA GLY A 168 -6.44 -17.70 -7.33
C GLY A 168 -5.91 -17.67 -5.89
N THR A 169 -6.79 -17.87 -4.91
CA THR A 169 -6.48 -17.69 -3.48
C THR A 169 -5.31 -18.56 -2.98
N GLU A 170 -5.25 -19.82 -3.41
CA GLU A 170 -4.17 -20.74 -3.01
C GLU A 170 -2.83 -20.31 -3.59
N GLU A 171 -2.79 -20.04 -4.91
CA GLU A 171 -1.60 -19.56 -5.62
C GLU A 171 -1.12 -18.21 -5.07
N PHE A 172 -2.05 -17.28 -4.78
CA PHE A 172 -1.71 -15.97 -4.21
C PHE A 172 -1.02 -16.11 -2.85
N ASN A 173 -1.60 -16.90 -1.95
CA ASN A 173 -1.04 -17.12 -0.62
C ASN A 173 0.29 -17.90 -0.68
N ALA A 174 0.39 -18.94 -1.52
CA ALA A 174 1.61 -19.71 -1.70
C ALA A 174 2.74 -18.84 -2.27
N ARG A 175 2.42 -17.98 -3.24
CA ARG A 175 3.37 -17.03 -3.83
C ARG A 175 3.88 -16.03 -2.80
N LEU A 176 2.99 -15.39 -2.05
CA LEU A 176 3.40 -14.44 -1.01
C LEU A 176 4.27 -15.12 0.06
N ASP A 177 3.86 -16.28 0.58
CA ASP A 177 4.61 -16.97 1.63
C ASP A 177 5.99 -17.42 1.13
N SER A 178 6.09 -17.83 -0.14
CA SER A 178 7.37 -18.14 -0.80
C SER A 178 8.26 -16.90 -0.93
N ILE A 179 7.71 -15.76 -1.34
CA ILE A 179 8.43 -14.48 -1.44
C ILE A 179 9.04 -14.12 -0.08
N PHE A 180 8.25 -14.15 0.99
CA PHE A 180 8.75 -13.78 2.32
C PHE A 180 9.75 -14.81 2.87
N THR A 181 9.53 -16.11 2.65
CA THR A 181 10.48 -17.15 3.03
C THR A 181 11.85 -16.97 2.37
N GLN A 182 11.87 -16.56 1.11
CA GLN A 182 13.13 -16.29 0.40
C GLN A 182 13.74 -14.94 0.81
N SER A 183 12.91 -13.95 1.11
CA SER A 183 13.35 -12.59 1.43
C SER A 183 13.89 -12.47 2.85
N GLN A 184 13.36 -13.23 3.81
CA GLN A 184 13.88 -13.31 5.18
C GLN A 184 15.37 -13.72 5.19
N LYS A 185 15.79 -14.64 4.30
CA LYS A 185 17.20 -15.05 4.15
C LYS A 185 18.13 -13.90 3.75
N LYS A 186 17.57 -12.82 3.23
CA LYS A 186 18.26 -11.58 2.84
C LYS A 186 17.86 -10.40 3.74
N ILE A 187 17.32 -10.66 4.93
CA ILE A 187 16.84 -9.63 5.87
C ILE A 187 15.83 -8.70 5.16
N PHE A 188 14.88 -9.27 4.42
CA PHE A 188 13.85 -8.54 3.65
C PHE A 188 14.42 -7.44 2.72
N SER A 189 15.63 -7.72 2.23
CA SER A 189 16.59 -6.91 1.46
C SER A 189 17.12 -5.62 2.09
N GLY A 190 17.10 -5.54 3.42
CA GLY A 190 18.01 -4.72 4.23
C GLY A 190 19.23 -5.51 4.72
N GLY A 191 19.92 -6.24 3.82
CA GLY A 191 21.07 -7.13 4.08
C GLY A 191 22.42 -6.41 4.27
N THR A 192 23.55 -6.92 3.76
CA THR A 192 24.88 -6.25 3.89
C THR A 192 25.23 -5.27 2.76
N GLU A 193 24.41 -5.20 1.72
CA GLU A 193 24.59 -4.24 0.62
C GLU A 193 24.04 -2.87 1.03
N VAL A 194 24.88 -1.84 0.93
CA VAL A 194 24.57 -0.47 1.32
C VAL A 194 24.32 0.37 0.07
N GLY A 195 23.14 1.00 -0.03
CA GLY A 195 22.82 1.96 -1.09
C GLY A 195 21.32 2.07 -1.36
N ALA A 196 20.91 3.25 -1.85
CA ALA A 196 19.50 3.61 -2.10
C ALA A 196 18.74 2.66 -3.05
N PHE A 197 19.44 1.92 -3.92
CA PHE A 197 18.84 0.95 -4.86
C PHE A 197 19.21 -0.51 -4.54
N ALA A 198 19.76 -0.79 -3.36
CA ALA A 198 20.03 -2.15 -2.95
C ALA A 198 18.70 -2.89 -2.74
N GLY A 199 18.59 -4.11 -3.28
CA GLY A 199 17.37 -4.92 -3.18
C GLY A 199 16.39 -4.80 -4.35
N LEU A 200 16.62 -3.96 -5.36
CA LEU A 200 15.69 -3.87 -6.51
C LEU A 200 15.57 -5.18 -7.32
N GLU A 201 16.62 -6.00 -7.33
CA GLU A 201 16.66 -7.32 -7.98
C GLU A 201 16.18 -8.47 -7.07
N THR A 202 15.43 -8.17 -6.01
CA THR A 202 14.85 -9.18 -5.11
C THR A 202 13.34 -9.30 -5.29
N LEU A 203 12.77 -10.37 -4.72
CA LEU A 203 11.33 -10.62 -4.74
C LEU A 203 10.54 -9.65 -3.84
N TYR A 204 11.19 -9.11 -2.81
CA TYR A 204 10.61 -8.18 -1.83
C TYR A 204 11.71 -7.31 -1.25
N ASN A 205 11.49 -6.01 -1.21
CA ASN A 205 12.38 -5.05 -0.56
C ASN A 205 11.63 -4.18 0.44
N HIS A 206 11.80 -4.45 1.73
CA HIS A 206 11.14 -3.66 2.77
C HIS A 206 11.66 -2.22 2.82
N GLY A 207 12.90 -1.97 2.38
CA GLY A 207 13.47 -0.62 2.29
C GLY A 207 12.88 0.23 1.17
N ASN A 208 11.92 -0.28 0.41
CA ASN A 208 11.36 0.39 -0.76
C ASN A 208 9.81 0.40 -0.72
N GLN A 209 9.22 1.54 -1.07
CA GLN A 209 7.81 1.84 -0.84
C GLN A 209 6.81 0.88 -1.49
N PRO A 210 7.00 0.42 -2.74
CA PRO A 210 6.04 -0.46 -3.42
C PRO A 210 5.82 -1.80 -2.70
N CYS A 211 6.68 -2.16 -1.75
CA CYS A 211 6.61 -3.42 -1.01
C CYS A 211 5.93 -3.31 0.37
N LEU A 212 5.79 -2.12 0.94
CA LEU A 212 5.45 -1.96 2.36
C LEU A 212 4.09 -2.55 2.76
N HIS A 213 3.13 -2.63 1.84
CA HIS A 213 1.81 -3.18 2.11
C HIS A 213 1.70 -4.69 1.87
N ILE A 214 2.68 -5.33 1.21
CA ILE A 214 2.55 -6.71 0.69
C ILE A 214 2.31 -7.73 1.82
N SER A 215 2.98 -7.59 2.96
CA SER A 215 2.82 -8.50 4.11
C SER A 215 1.43 -8.42 4.73
N TRP A 216 0.72 -7.32 4.54
CA TRP A 216 -0.64 -7.13 5.02
C TRP A 216 -1.71 -7.69 4.08
N LEU A 217 -1.35 -8.08 2.85
CA LEU A 217 -2.30 -8.63 1.88
C LEU A 217 -2.80 -10.02 2.24
N PHE A 218 -2.11 -10.76 3.12
CA PHE A 218 -2.61 -12.04 3.62
C PHE A 218 -3.93 -11.89 4.40
N ASN A 219 -4.16 -10.75 5.05
CA ASN A 219 -5.45 -10.46 5.70
C ASN A 219 -6.60 -10.46 4.68
N GLU A 220 -6.39 -9.81 3.54
CA GLU A 220 -7.37 -9.75 2.45
C GLU A 220 -7.53 -11.09 1.72
N ALA A 221 -6.47 -11.91 1.71
CA ALA A 221 -6.44 -13.25 1.11
C ALA A 221 -6.87 -14.37 2.07
N GLY A 222 -7.37 -14.04 3.27
CA GLY A 222 -7.94 -14.99 4.23
C GLY A 222 -6.93 -15.81 5.04
N ARG A 223 -5.68 -15.36 5.14
CA ARG A 223 -4.59 -16.01 5.90
C ARG A 223 -3.96 -15.05 6.93
N PRO A 224 -4.74 -14.47 7.86
CA PRO A 224 -4.25 -13.43 8.76
C PRO A 224 -3.09 -13.87 9.66
N GLU A 225 -2.93 -15.15 9.94
CA GLU A 225 -1.78 -15.69 10.66
C GLU A 225 -0.45 -15.50 9.89
N LEU A 226 -0.49 -15.47 8.55
CA LEU A 226 0.71 -15.17 7.75
C LEU A 226 1.04 -13.68 7.77
N THR A 227 0.04 -12.78 7.83
CA THR A 227 0.28 -11.36 8.15
C THR A 227 1.02 -11.23 9.48
N GLN A 228 0.50 -11.88 10.52
CA GLN A 228 1.08 -11.82 11.87
C GLN A 228 2.53 -12.31 11.88
N LYS A 229 2.79 -13.48 11.27
CA LYS A 229 4.14 -14.06 11.14
C LYS A 229 5.10 -13.10 10.44
N TRP A 230 4.77 -12.66 9.23
CA TRP A 230 5.71 -11.92 8.40
C TRP A 230 5.90 -10.48 8.85
N VAL A 231 4.85 -9.81 9.34
CA VAL A 231 4.98 -8.46 9.93
C VAL A 231 5.86 -8.51 11.19
N ARG A 232 5.68 -9.49 12.08
CA ARG A 232 6.53 -9.64 13.27
C ARG A 232 7.99 -9.95 12.89
N ALA A 233 8.21 -10.81 11.90
CA ALA A 233 9.56 -11.09 11.39
C ALA A 233 10.25 -9.83 10.85
N ILE A 234 9.57 -9.05 10.01
CA ILE A 234 10.10 -7.79 9.47
C ILE A 234 10.43 -6.80 10.60
N LEU A 235 9.49 -6.57 11.54
CA LEU A 235 9.70 -5.66 12.67
C LEU A 235 10.92 -6.03 13.53
N ASN A 236 11.18 -7.32 13.70
CA ASN A 236 12.26 -7.83 14.54
C ASN A 236 13.61 -7.95 13.81
N GLU A 237 13.59 -8.19 12.50
CA GLU A 237 14.80 -8.55 11.75
C GLU A 237 15.31 -7.44 10.82
N PHE A 238 14.43 -6.64 10.21
CA PHE A 238 14.81 -5.59 9.26
C PHE A 238 15.25 -4.29 9.94
N TYR A 239 14.65 -3.98 11.09
CA TYR A 239 14.88 -2.70 11.77
C TYR A 239 15.98 -2.82 12.83
N GLY A 240 16.81 -1.79 12.91
CA GLY A 240 17.90 -1.66 13.87
C GLY A 240 17.76 -0.44 14.77
N THR A 241 18.66 -0.33 15.74
CA THR A 241 18.76 0.86 16.61
C THR A 241 20.04 1.65 16.39
N ASP A 242 20.99 1.11 15.61
CA ASP A 242 22.19 1.81 15.21
C ASP A 242 21.99 2.59 13.91
N GLY A 243 22.91 3.53 13.64
CA GLY A 243 22.78 4.45 12.51
C GLY A 243 22.95 3.80 11.12
N VAL A 244 23.44 2.57 11.03
CA VAL A 244 23.60 1.87 9.73
C VAL A 244 22.39 0.99 9.46
N HIS A 245 21.94 0.22 10.46
CA HIS A 245 20.85 -0.75 10.34
C HIS A 245 19.46 -0.16 10.65
N GLY A 246 19.37 1.10 11.09
CA GLY A 246 18.12 1.73 11.56
C GLY A 246 16.87 1.41 10.70
N TYR A 247 17.03 1.40 9.37
CA TYR A 247 15.95 1.10 8.42
C TYR A 247 16.39 0.04 7.39
N GLY A 248 17.05 -1.03 7.85
CA GLY A 248 17.86 -1.89 7.00
C GLY A 248 19.24 -1.27 6.76
N TYR A 249 20.25 -2.07 6.41
CA TYR A 249 21.60 -1.52 6.28
C TYR A 249 21.71 -0.59 5.06
N GLY A 250 21.77 0.72 5.32
CA GLY A 250 22.03 1.72 4.29
C GLY A 250 20.93 1.90 3.25
N GLN A 251 19.68 1.62 3.62
CA GLN A 251 18.49 1.95 2.84
C GLN A 251 18.00 3.36 3.21
N ASP A 252 17.22 3.98 2.32
CA ASP A 252 16.64 5.30 2.56
C ASP A 252 15.46 5.21 3.54
N GLU A 253 15.36 6.17 4.47
CA GLU A 253 14.25 6.24 5.44
C GLU A 253 12.97 6.83 4.82
N ASP A 254 13.15 7.63 3.78
CA ASP A 254 12.12 8.30 2.99
C ASP A 254 11.13 9.16 3.78
N GLN A 255 11.70 10.15 4.48
CA GLN A 255 10.98 11.28 5.05
C GLN A 255 9.87 10.89 6.05
N GLY A 256 10.09 9.85 6.83
CA GLY A 256 9.15 9.31 7.81
C GLY A 256 8.43 8.04 7.35
N GLN A 257 8.60 7.58 6.10
CA GLN A 257 7.81 6.48 5.54
C GLN A 257 8.12 5.12 6.21
N LEU A 258 9.39 4.75 6.35
CA LEU A 258 9.76 3.50 7.02
C LEU A 258 9.54 3.60 8.54
N GLY A 259 9.85 4.75 9.14
CA GLY A 259 9.55 4.99 10.55
C GLY A 259 8.06 4.89 10.88
N ALA A 260 7.19 5.49 10.06
CA ALA A 260 5.74 5.40 10.24
C ALA A 260 5.23 3.96 10.05
N TRP A 261 5.77 3.21 9.09
CA TRP A 261 5.43 1.80 8.92
C TRP A 261 5.76 0.99 10.17
N TYR A 262 6.96 1.17 10.73
CA TYR A 262 7.38 0.50 11.97
C TYR A 262 6.44 0.84 13.12
N VAL A 263 6.14 2.12 13.33
CA VAL A 263 5.28 2.58 14.42
C VAL A 263 3.88 1.99 14.30
N ILE A 264 3.23 2.14 13.14
CA ILE A 264 1.84 1.68 12.93
C ILE A 264 1.76 0.14 13.01
N SER A 265 2.69 -0.56 12.35
CA SER A 265 2.74 -2.03 12.35
C SER A 265 3.07 -2.60 13.73
N SER A 266 3.91 -1.93 14.53
CA SER A 266 4.19 -2.34 15.91
C SER A 266 2.97 -2.24 16.82
N MET A 267 1.99 -1.40 16.46
CA MET A 267 0.67 -1.37 17.13
C MET A 267 -0.23 -2.54 16.75
N GLY A 268 0.16 -3.34 15.75
CA GLY A 268 -0.68 -4.37 15.15
C GLY A 268 -1.77 -3.78 14.26
N LEU A 269 -1.57 -2.57 13.73
CA LEU A 269 -2.50 -1.88 12.85
C LEU A 269 -1.83 -1.59 11.50
N PHE A 270 -2.58 -1.59 10.40
CA PHE A 270 -2.15 -1.05 9.10
C PHE A 270 -3.34 -0.91 8.17
N ASP A 271 -3.34 0.03 7.22
CA ASP A 271 -4.33 0.04 6.14
C ASP A 271 -3.61 0.10 4.78
N VAL A 272 -3.82 -0.95 3.98
CA VAL A 272 -3.25 -1.03 2.63
C VAL A 272 -3.81 0.06 1.71
N LYS A 273 -5.01 0.59 2.00
CA LYS A 273 -5.67 1.68 1.27
C LYS A 273 -5.34 3.07 1.80
N GLY A 274 -4.43 3.19 2.78
CA GLY A 274 -4.02 4.49 3.32
C GLY A 274 -5.16 5.36 3.88
N LEU A 275 -6.22 4.73 4.42
CA LEU A 275 -7.43 5.34 4.98
C LEU A 275 -8.22 6.20 3.98
N THR A 276 -8.07 5.94 2.68
CA THR A 276 -8.77 6.69 1.62
C THR A 276 -10.17 6.14 1.27
N ASP A 277 -10.57 5.02 1.87
CA ASP A 277 -11.93 4.48 1.72
C ASP A 277 -12.98 5.44 2.34
N ILE A 278 -14.21 5.45 1.82
CA ILE A 278 -15.33 6.21 2.41
C ILE A 278 -15.71 5.70 3.81
N HIS A 279 -15.34 4.45 4.11
CA HIS A 279 -15.41 3.86 5.45
C HIS A 279 -14.02 3.37 5.85
N PRO A 280 -13.12 4.27 6.27
CA PRO A 280 -11.74 3.90 6.55
C PRO A 280 -11.67 2.91 7.71
N SER A 281 -10.73 1.96 7.63
CA SER A 281 -10.53 0.91 8.62
C SER A 281 -9.08 0.47 8.66
N PHE A 282 -8.59 0.10 9.83
CA PHE A 282 -7.30 -0.58 9.94
C PHE A 282 -7.48 -2.09 9.89
N SER A 283 -6.63 -2.75 9.13
CA SER A 283 -6.33 -4.18 9.27
C SER A 283 -5.60 -4.44 10.59
N LEU A 284 -5.92 -5.56 11.23
CA LEU A 284 -5.39 -6.00 12.51
C LEU A 284 -4.35 -7.09 12.31
N GLY A 285 -3.24 -6.97 13.03
CA GLY A 285 -2.15 -7.94 13.12
C GLY A 285 -1.74 -8.20 14.57
N ALA A 286 -0.53 -8.71 14.77
CA ALA A 286 0.02 -8.99 16.09
C ALA A 286 0.82 -7.77 16.60
N PRO A 287 0.43 -7.12 17.70
CA PRO A 287 1.21 -6.02 18.28
C PRO A 287 2.58 -6.50 18.77
N LEU A 288 3.56 -5.59 18.80
CA LEU A 288 4.90 -5.87 19.34
C LEU A 288 4.94 -5.72 20.87
N PHE A 289 4.21 -4.75 21.41
CA PHE A 289 4.24 -4.37 22.82
C PHE A 289 3.02 -4.86 23.60
N ASP A 290 3.20 -5.12 24.89
CA ASP A 290 2.13 -5.60 25.77
C ASP A 290 1.02 -4.58 26.02
N LYS A 291 1.38 -3.29 25.99
CA LYS A 291 0.44 -2.19 26.15
C LYS A 291 0.87 -0.99 25.31
N ILE A 292 -0.08 -0.45 24.57
CA ILE A 292 0.08 0.73 23.73
C ILE A 292 -1.06 1.68 24.06
N THR A 293 -0.74 2.96 24.25
CA THR A 293 -1.74 4.01 24.50
C THR A 293 -1.58 5.07 23.43
N ILE A 294 -2.60 5.20 22.57
CA ILE A 294 -2.67 6.22 21.52
C ILE A 294 -3.47 7.39 22.09
N HIS A 295 -2.83 8.55 22.24
CA HIS A 295 -3.51 9.78 22.59
C HIS A 295 -4.10 10.42 21.33
N LEU A 296 -5.42 10.63 21.32
CA LEU A 296 -6.14 11.11 20.16
C LEU A 296 -6.15 12.65 20.12
N ASN A 297 -6.14 13.23 18.93
CA ASN A 297 -6.24 14.67 18.78
C ASN A 297 -7.69 15.13 19.04
N LYS A 298 -7.90 15.89 20.11
CA LYS A 298 -9.21 16.41 20.56
C LYS A 298 -9.82 17.48 19.64
N GLU A 299 -9.04 18.07 18.74
CA GLU A 299 -9.56 19.01 17.74
C GLU A 299 -10.42 18.27 16.70
N TYR A 300 -10.04 17.04 16.36
CA TYR A 300 -10.69 16.26 15.30
C TYR A 300 -11.56 15.11 15.82
N TYR A 301 -11.26 14.59 17.02
CA TYR A 301 -11.82 13.33 17.49
C TYR A 301 -12.45 13.42 18.89
N PRO A 302 -13.55 12.71 19.15
CA PRO A 302 -14.26 12.76 20.43
C PRO A 302 -13.57 11.98 21.56
N GLY A 303 -12.76 10.97 21.24
CA GLY A 303 -12.02 10.17 22.22
C GLY A 303 -10.77 10.88 22.74
N ASP A 304 -10.40 10.59 23.99
CA ASP A 304 -9.13 11.06 24.58
C ASP A 304 -7.96 10.11 24.26
N GLN A 305 -8.19 8.81 24.42
CA GLN A 305 -7.19 7.78 24.15
C GLN A 305 -7.81 6.48 23.66
N PHE A 306 -7.04 5.73 22.87
CA PHE A 306 -7.32 4.36 22.48
C PHE A 306 -6.19 3.45 22.97
N VAL A 307 -6.52 2.41 23.73
CA VAL A 307 -5.53 1.55 24.40
C VAL A 307 -5.55 0.16 23.79
N ILE A 308 -4.40 -0.34 23.34
CA ILE A 308 -4.23 -1.72 22.90
C ILE A 308 -3.49 -2.48 24.01
N THR A 309 -4.00 -3.62 24.46
CA THR A 309 -3.31 -4.49 25.42
C THR A 309 -3.27 -5.92 24.92
N THR A 310 -2.15 -6.61 25.11
CA THR A 310 -2.02 -8.03 24.75
C THR A 310 -1.96 -8.93 25.97
N THR A 311 -2.41 -10.17 25.84
CA THR A 311 -2.13 -11.26 26.80
C THR A 311 -1.51 -12.43 26.04
N GLY A 312 -0.43 -13.03 26.56
CA GLY A 312 0.25 -14.15 25.89
C GLY A 312 1.17 -13.73 24.74
N ASN A 313 1.65 -12.48 24.72
CA ASN A 313 2.61 -11.99 23.73
C ASN A 313 4.04 -12.43 24.10
N THR A 314 4.40 -13.67 23.78
CA THR A 314 5.67 -14.28 24.17
C THR A 314 6.75 -14.22 23.09
N GLY A 315 6.72 -13.19 22.22
CA GLY A 315 7.71 -12.99 21.16
C GLY A 315 7.19 -13.32 19.76
N SER A 316 8.09 -13.65 18.85
CA SER A 316 7.82 -13.81 17.40
C SER A 316 6.89 -14.96 17.04
N ASP A 317 6.76 -15.96 17.91
CA ASP A 317 5.97 -17.17 17.67
C ASP A 317 4.54 -17.08 18.24
N ALA A 318 4.14 -15.91 18.75
CA ALA A 318 2.82 -15.67 19.30
C ALA A 318 1.83 -15.21 18.22
N TYR A 319 0.71 -15.92 18.09
CA TYR A 319 -0.37 -15.63 17.16
C TYR A 319 -1.62 -15.15 17.89
N VAL A 320 -2.38 -14.27 17.25
CA VAL A 320 -3.63 -13.77 17.80
C VAL A 320 -4.71 -14.85 17.71
N ASN A 321 -5.27 -15.20 18.86
CA ASN A 321 -6.46 -16.04 18.98
C ASN A 321 -7.75 -15.21 18.88
N GLN A 322 -7.80 -14.06 19.55
CA GLN A 322 -9.00 -13.22 19.61
C GLN A 322 -8.68 -11.74 19.81
N TYR A 323 -9.49 -10.90 19.16
CA TYR A 323 -9.55 -9.46 19.43
C TYR A 323 -10.86 -9.13 20.16
N LEU A 324 -10.79 -8.33 21.22
CA LEU A 324 -11.96 -7.81 21.93
C LEU A 324 -11.93 -6.28 21.94
N LEU A 325 -12.92 -5.65 21.32
CA LEU A 325 -13.11 -4.21 21.36
C LEU A 325 -14.06 -3.86 22.51
N ASN A 326 -13.57 -3.12 23.49
CA ASN A 326 -14.32 -2.72 24.69
C ASN A 326 -15.00 -3.93 25.37
N GLY A 327 -14.27 -5.04 25.49
CA GLY A 327 -14.73 -6.30 26.08
C GLY A 327 -15.63 -7.17 25.19
N LYS A 328 -15.90 -6.76 23.94
CA LYS A 328 -16.72 -7.52 22.99
C LYS A 328 -15.86 -8.12 21.89
N PRO A 329 -15.98 -9.43 21.59
CA PRO A 329 -15.29 -10.04 20.45
C PRO A 329 -15.62 -9.33 19.14
N ILE A 330 -14.61 -9.04 18.33
CA ILE A 330 -14.79 -8.61 16.94
C ILE A 330 -14.56 -9.78 16.00
N GLN A 331 -15.29 -9.81 14.89
CA GLN A 331 -15.09 -10.82 13.85
C GLN A 331 -14.23 -10.25 12.72
N GLY A 332 -13.34 -11.09 12.20
CA GLY A 332 -12.40 -10.71 11.15
C GLY A 332 -11.24 -9.87 11.67
N VAL A 333 -10.55 -9.23 10.73
CA VAL A 333 -9.28 -8.52 10.96
C VAL A 333 -9.37 -7.04 10.59
N HIS A 334 -10.56 -6.46 10.53
CA HIS A 334 -10.72 -5.03 10.24
C HIS A 334 -11.41 -4.31 11.39
N LEU A 335 -10.80 -3.21 11.83
CA LEU A 335 -11.33 -2.31 12.84
C LEU A 335 -11.67 -0.97 12.17
N PRO A 336 -12.96 -0.58 12.09
CA PRO A 336 -13.34 0.72 11.55
C PRO A 336 -12.61 1.86 12.26
N PHE A 337 -12.11 2.83 11.51
CA PHE A 337 -11.42 4.00 12.04
C PHE A 337 -12.29 4.76 13.04
N THR A 338 -13.61 4.80 12.78
CA THR A 338 -14.61 5.41 13.66
C THR A 338 -14.69 4.77 15.05
N GLU A 339 -14.31 3.50 15.21
CA GLU A 339 -14.26 2.84 16.52
C GLU A 339 -13.00 3.22 17.31
N ILE A 340 -11.89 3.52 16.61
CA ILE A 340 -10.63 3.95 17.24
C ILE A 340 -10.76 5.39 17.75
N VAL A 341 -11.27 6.29 16.93
CA VAL A 341 -11.33 7.73 17.26
C VAL A 341 -12.38 8.08 18.32
N LYS A 342 -13.28 7.15 18.66
CA LYS A 342 -14.15 7.24 19.85
C LYS A 342 -13.38 7.01 21.16
N GLY A 343 -12.14 6.54 21.08
CA GLY A 343 -11.37 6.04 22.20
C GLY A 343 -11.86 4.67 22.68
N GLY A 344 -11.26 4.17 23.74
CA GLY A 344 -11.60 2.87 24.33
C GLY A 344 -10.43 1.91 24.36
N LYS A 345 -10.72 0.61 24.27
CA LYS A 345 -9.73 -0.46 24.47
C LYS A 345 -9.87 -1.59 23.44
N LEU A 346 -8.75 -2.01 22.86
CA LEU A 346 -8.60 -3.26 22.11
C LEU A 346 -7.76 -4.24 22.93
N GLU A 347 -8.35 -5.39 23.28
CA GLU A 347 -7.66 -6.49 23.94
C GLU A 347 -7.30 -7.55 22.91
N VAL A 348 -6.03 -7.92 22.83
CA VAL A 348 -5.50 -8.91 21.88
C VAL A 348 -5.04 -10.13 22.68
N GLN A 349 -5.81 -11.20 22.58
CA GLN A 349 -5.47 -12.47 23.21
C GLN A 349 -4.62 -13.29 22.26
N MET A 350 -3.39 -13.57 22.66
CA MET A 350 -2.39 -14.29 21.87
C MET A 350 -2.05 -15.63 22.52
N HIS A 351 -1.49 -16.53 21.73
CA HIS A 351 -1.01 -17.84 22.17
C HIS A 351 0.21 -18.26 21.35
N THR A 352 1.05 -19.11 21.93
CA THR A 352 2.02 -19.92 21.19
C THR A 352 1.39 -21.25 20.84
N ASN A 353 1.67 -21.77 19.65
CA ASN A 353 1.33 -23.15 19.29
C ASN A 353 2.09 -24.17 20.15
#